data_AF-A0A444RD30-F1
#
_entry.id   AF-A0A444RD30-F1
#
_cell.length_a   1.000
_cell.length_b   1.000
_cell.length_c   1.000
_cell.angle_alpha   90.00
_cell.angle_beta   90.00
_cell.angle_gamma   90.00
#
_symmetry.space_group_name_H-M   'P 1'
#
loop_
_entity.id
_entity.type
_entity.pdbx_description
1 polymer ?
#
loop_
_entity_poly.entity_id
_entity_poly.type
_entity_poly.pdbx_seq_one_letter_code
_entity_poly.pdbx_strand_id
1 'polypeptide(L)'
;GTDPRISINVLESAGLEVSHVLDEPTAVADLLQLDNAGVVDIGGGTTGIAIVKKGKVTYSADEATGGHHISLTLAGNRRISLEEAEQYKRGHGDEIWPAVKPVYEKMADIVARHIEGQGITDLWLAGGSCMQPGVAALFCKQFPALQVHLPQHSLFMTPLAIASSGREKAEGLYAK
;
A
#
# COMPACT_ATOMS: atom_id res chain seq x y z
N GLY A 1 1.81 -11.81 7.58
CA GLY A 1 2.48 -10.71 8.29
C GLY A 1 3.12 -11.17 9.60
N THR A 2 3.94 -10.29 10.18
CA THR A 2 4.57 -10.38 11.50
C THR A 2 3.57 -10.60 12.64
N ASP A 3 4.01 -11.19 13.76
CA ASP A 3 3.16 -11.43 14.95
C ASP A 3 2.54 -10.10 15.45
N PRO A 4 1.20 -9.98 15.49
CA PRO A 4 0.53 -8.74 15.89
C PRO A 4 0.89 -8.31 17.32
N ARG A 5 1.34 -9.23 18.18
CA ARG A 5 1.77 -8.91 19.55
C ARG A 5 2.91 -7.91 19.58
N ILE A 6 3.76 -7.87 18.56
CA ILE A 6 4.84 -6.88 18.48
C ILE A 6 4.25 -5.46 18.47
N SER A 7 3.27 -5.22 17.60
CA SER A 7 2.61 -3.92 17.50
C SER A 7 1.78 -3.60 18.76
N ILE A 8 1.08 -4.58 19.32
CA ILE A 8 0.31 -4.42 20.57
C ILE A 8 1.22 -3.93 21.70
N ASN A 9 2.36 -4.60 21.91
CA ASN A 9 3.29 -4.25 22.99
C ASN A 9 3.82 -2.82 22.85
N VAL A 10 4.08 -2.35 21.62
CA VAL A 10 4.52 -0.97 21.37
C VAL A 10 3.42 0.03 21.74
N LEU A 11 2.17 -0.23 21.35
CA LEU A 11 1.04 0.63 21.65
C LEU A 11 0.76 0.69 23.17
N GLU A 12 0.74 -0.45 23.84
CA GLU A 12 0.53 -0.52 25.30
C GLU A 12 1.67 0.16 26.07
N SER A 13 2.93 0.00 25.62
CA SER A 13 4.08 0.70 26.21
C SER A 13 4.02 2.22 26.02
N ALA A 14 3.32 2.70 24.99
CA ALA A 14 3.04 4.11 24.78
C ALA A 14 1.83 4.61 25.60
N GLY A 15 1.21 3.76 26.42
CA GLY A 15 0.05 4.10 27.25
C GLY A 15 -1.29 4.06 26.49
N LEU A 16 -1.34 3.40 25.34
CA LEU A 16 -2.57 3.25 24.55
C LEU A 16 -3.21 1.87 24.81
N GLU A 17 -4.53 1.85 25.02
CA GLU A 17 -5.29 0.62 25.09
C GLU A 17 -5.64 0.12 23.68
N VAL A 18 -5.30 -1.14 23.37
CA VAL A 18 -5.58 -1.73 22.06
C VAL A 18 -7.00 -2.27 22.02
N SER A 19 -7.89 -1.56 21.32
CA SER A 19 -9.30 -1.95 21.19
C SER A 19 -9.52 -3.24 20.40
N HIS A 20 -8.78 -3.43 19.30
CA HIS A 20 -8.82 -4.62 18.47
C HIS A 20 -7.63 -4.65 17.50
N VAL A 21 -7.40 -5.81 16.91
CA VAL A 21 -6.38 -6.03 15.87
C VAL A 21 -7.07 -6.47 14.59
N LEU A 22 -6.61 -5.95 13.46
CA LEU A 22 -7.06 -6.31 12.13
C LEU A 22 -5.89 -6.24 11.16
N ASP A 23 -5.97 -7.01 10.08
CA ASP A 23 -5.00 -6.93 9.00
C ASP A 23 -5.25 -5.68 8.14
N GLU A 24 -4.17 -5.04 7.68
CA GLU A 24 -4.21 -3.80 6.90
C GLU A 24 -5.14 -3.87 5.67
N PRO A 25 -5.12 -4.94 4.85
CA PRO A 25 -5.98 -5.00 3.68
C PRO A 25 -7.47 -5.09 4.03
N THR A 26 -7.80 -5.71 5.16
CA THR A 26 -9.18 -5.78 5.65
C THR A 26 -9.66 -4.39 6.06
N ALA A 27 -8.82 -3.61 6.77
CA ALA A 27 -9.16 -2.24 7.14
C ALA A 27 -9.52 -1.40 5.89
N VAL A 28 -8.69 -1.47 4.85
CA VAL A 28 -8.90 -0.72 3.60
C VAL A 28 -10.16 -1.21 2.87
N ALA A 29 -10.37 -2.52 2.80
CA ALA A 29 -11.55 -3.12 2.18
C ALA A 29 -12.85 -2.67 2.84
N ASP A 30 -12.87 -2.62 4.18
CA ASP A 30 -14.04 -2.19 4.96
C ASP A 30 -14.31 -0.70 4.78
N LEU A 31 -13.28 0.16 4.90
CA LEU A 31 -13.41 1.61 4.74
C LEU A 31 -13.99 1.99 3.36
N LEU A 32 -13.51 1.35 2.31
CA LEU A 32 -13.90 1.65 0.93
C LEU A 32 -15.07 0.80 0.43
N GLN A 33 -15.59 -0.11 1.27
CA GLN A 33 -16.66 -1.05 0.92
C GLN A 33 -16.37 -1.83 -0.39
N LEU A 34 -15.14 -2.33 -0.51
CA LEU A 34 -14.67 -2.94 -1.74
C LEU A 34 -15.37 -4.27 -2.04
N ASP A 35 -15.67 -4.49 -3.32
CA ASP A 35 -16.05 -5.80 -3.85
C ASP A 35 -15.38 -6.02 -5.21
N ASN A 36 -15.00 -7.27 -5.48
CA ASN A 36 -14.28 -7.68 -6.68
C ASN A 36 -13.06 -6.80 -7.01
N ALA A 37 -12.32 -6.38 -5.98
CA ALA A 37 -11.21 -5.44 -6.11
C ALA A 37 -9.87 -6.06 -5.67
N GLY A 38 -8.79 -5.59 -6.27
CA GLY A 38 -7.44 -5.76 -5.73
C GLY A 38 -7.00 -4.50 -4.98
N VAL A 39 -6.29 -4.66 -3.88
CA VAL A 39 -5.58 -3.58 -3.16
C VAL A 39 -4.09 -3.86 -3.25
N VAL A 40 -3.31 -2.88 -3.68
CA VAL A 40 -1.85 -2.94 -3.76
C VAL A 40 -1.26 -1.84 -2.91
N ASP A 41 -0.64 -2.18 -1.79
CA ASP A 41 0.06 -1.24 -0.92
C ASP A 41 1.56 -1.29 -1.16
N ILE A 42 2.10 -0.28 -1.85
CA ILE A 42 3.54 -0.16 -2.06
C ILE A 42 4.12 0.71 -0.94
N GLY A 43 4.50 0.04 0.14
CA GLY A 43 5.16 0.64 1.29
C GLY A 43 6.65 0.93 1.06
N GLY A 44 7.38 1.14 2.16
CA GLY A 44 8.82 1.38 2.12
C GLY A 44 9.63 0.11 1.82
N GLY A 45 9.36 -0.98 2.53
CA GLY A 45 10.10 -2.24 2.37
C GLY A 45 9.38 -3.31 1.57
N THR A 46 8.05 -3.30 1.59
CA THR A 46 7.19 -4.35 1.06
C THR A 46 6.11 -3.81 0.14
N THR A 47 5.60 -4.70 -0.71
CA THR A 47 4.42 -4.48 -1.53
C THR A 47 3.40 -5.52 -1.09
N GLY A 48 2.35 -5.07 -0.41
CA GLY A 48 1.22 -5.91 -0.04
C GLY A 48 0.24 -5.99 -1.19
N ILE A 49 -0.28 -7.19 -1.48
CA ILE A 49 -1.35 -7.42 -2.45
C ILE A 49 -2.48 -8.15 -1.74
N ALA A 50 -3.70 -7.64 -1.87
CA ALA A 50 -4.88 -8.32 -1.39
C ALA A 50 -6.00 -8.34 -2.43
N ILE A 51 -6.79 -9.41 -2.43
CA ILE A 51 -7.98 -9.56 -3.27
C ILE A 51 -9.20 -9.57 -2.37
N VAL A 52 -10.16 -8.71 -2.68
CA VAL A 52 -11.43 -8.58 -1.99
C VAL A 52 -12.54 -9.15 -2.86
N LYS A 53 -13.31 -10.09 -2.31
CA LYS A 53 -14.50 -10.68 -2.91
C LYS A 53 -15.63 -10.70 -1.90
N LYS A 54 -16.79 -10.19 -2.29
CA LYS A 54 -18.00 -10.06 -1.46
C LYS A 54 -17.70 -9.38 -0.12
N GLY A 55 -16.94 -8.27 -0.16
CA GLY A 55 -16.54 -7.52 1.03
C GLY A 55 -15.56 -8.25 1.95
N LYS A 56 -14.89 -9.33 1.49
CA LYS A 56 -13.93 -10.08 2.31
C LYS A 56 -12.62 -10.26 1.57
N VAL A 57 -11.51 -10.14 2.29
CA VAL A 57 -10.20 -10.50 1.77
C VAL A 57 -10.14 -12.02 1.57
N THR A 58 -10.00 -12.46 0.32
CA THR A 58 -9.92 -13.89 -0.05
C THR A 58 -8.49 -14.33 -0.39
N TYR A 59 -7.60 -13.38 -0.63
CA TYR A 59 -6.20 -13.62 -0.89
C TYR A 59 -5.38 -12.45 -0.37
N SER A 60 -4.22 -12.74 0.20
CA SER A 60 -3.25 -11.74 0.64
C SER A 60 -1.84 -12.27 0.42
N ALA A 61 -0.92 -11.41 0.01
CA ALA A 61 0.48 -11.71 -0.17
C ALA A 61 1.34 -10.48 0.12
N ASP A 62 2.57 -10.72 0.55
CA ASP A 62 3.57 -9.69 0.76
C ASP A 62 4.81 -10.02 -0.06
N GLU A 63 5.24 -9.05 -0.87
CA GLU A 63 6.44 -9.17 -1.68
C GLU A 63 7.52 -8.24 -1.15
N ALA A 64 8.76 -8.74 -1.04
CA ALA A 64 9.90 -8.01 -0.49
C ALA A 64 10.40 -6.96 -1.50
N THR A 65 9.59 -5.94 -1.77
CA THR A 65 9.91 -4.81 -2.61
C THR A 65 9.11 -3.58 -2.26
N GLY A 66 9.70 -2.39 -2.30
CA GLY A 66 8.99 -1.15 -2.01
C GLY A 66 9.84 0.07 -2.31
N GLY A 67 9.50 1.18 -1.66
CA GLY A 67 10.18 2.46 -1.79
C GLY A 67 11.69 2.45 -1.49
N HIS A 68 12.19 1.47 -0.74
CA HIS A 68 13.61 1.28 -0.47
C HIS A 68 14.38 0.90 -1.74
N HIS A 69 13.82 0.03 -2.60
CA HIS A 69 14.45 -0.31 -3.88
C HIS A 69 14.52 0.90 -4.83
N ILE A 70 13.54 1.79 -4.74
CA ILE A 70 13.54 3.07 -5.48
C ILE A 70 14.73 3.92 -5.02
N SER A 71 14.90 4.08 -3.71
CA SER A 71 16.03 4.84 -3.15
C SER A 71 17.38 4.20 -3.50
N LEU A 72 17.49 2.87 -3.49
CA LEU A 72 18.70 2.16 -3.90
C LEU A 72 19.04 2.40 -5.38
N THR A 73 18.05 2.27 -6.27
CA THR A 73 18.24 2.54 -7.71
C THR A 73 18.66 3.99 -7.94
N LEU A 74 18.03 4.93 -7.26
CA LEU A 74 18.38 6.34 -7.36
C LEU A 74 19.78 6.65 -6.81
N ALA A 75 20.15 6.07 -5.68
CA ALA A 75 21.49 6.19 -5.09
C ALA A 75 22.56 5.69 -6.06
N GLY A 76 22.36 4.52 -6.67
CA GLY A 76 23.27 3.97 -7.68
C GLY A 76 23.35 4.83 -8.95
N ASN A 77 22.20 5.31 -9.44
CA ASN A 77 22.13 6.18 -10.61
C ASN A 77 22.89 7.51 -10.41
N ARG A 78 22.74 8.13 -9.23
CA ARG A 78 23.29 9.46 -8.93
C ARG A 78 24.64 9.45 -8.20
N ARG A 79 25.11 8.28 -7.74
CA ARG A 79 26.32 8.12 -6.93
C ARG A 79 26.29 8.94 -5.64
N ILE A 80 25.13 8.95 -4.99
CA ILE A 80 24.88 9.59 -3.69
C ILE A 80 24.62 8.51 -2.63
N SER A 81 24.66 8.88 -1.36
CA SER A 81 24.27 7.97 -0.28
C SER A 81 22.80 7.58 -0.38
N LEU A 82 22.44 6.45 0.23
CA LEU A 82 21.05 6.01 0.29
C LEU A 82 20.16 7.03 1.01
N GLU A 83 20.68 7.68 2.05
CA GLU A 83 19.96 8.72 2.80
C GLU A 83 19.70 9.94 1.93
N GLU A 84 20.70 10.42 1.21
CA GLU A 84 20.54 11.53 0.25
C GLU A 84 19.54 11.16 -0.85
N ALA A 85 19.56 9.94 -1.36
CA ALA A 85 18.60 9.48 -2.36
C ALA A 85 17.16 9.43 -1.82
N GLU A 86 16.97 8.98 -0.58
CA GLU A 86 15.67 8.97 0.09
C GLU A 86 15.10 10.38 0.26
N GLN A 87 15.94 11.35 0.63
CA GLN A 87 15.50 12.75 0.71
C GLN A 87 15.22 13.31 -0.69
N TYR A 88 16.10 13.03 -1.66
CA TYR A 88 15.98 13.53 -3.02
C TYR A 88 14.65 13.09 -3.67
N LYS A 89 14.28 11.81 -3.54
CA LYS A 89 13.09 11.25 -4.19
C LYS A 89 11.79 11.94 -3.76
N ARG A 90 11.74 12.47 -2.53
CA ARG A 90 10.54 13.11 -1.96
C ARG A 90 10.22 14.45 -2.60
N GLY A 91 11.22 15.14 -3.17
CA GLY A 91 11.07 16.48 -3.76
C GLY A 91 11.18 16.53 -5.29
N HIS A 92 11.62 15.46 -5.94
CA HIS A 92 12.02 15.48 -7.36
C HIS A 92 11.34 14.39 -8.19
N GLY A 93 10.08 14.08 -7.88
CA GLY A 93 9.34 12.96 -8.47
C GLY A 93 9.43 12.88 -10.00
N ASP A 94 8.99 13.91 -10.73
CA ASP A 94 9.01 13.88 -12.20
C ASP A 94 10.42 13.69 -12.79
N GLU A 95 11.43 14.30 -12.17
CA GLU A 95 12.82 14.24 -12.62
C GLU A 95 13.41 12.83 -12.47
N ILE A 96 13.10 12.13 -11.37
CA ILE A 96 13.67 10.81 -11.09
C ILE A 96 12.98 9.69 -11.88
N TRP A 97 11.81 9.95 -12.46
CA TRP A 97 10.98 8.94 -13.10
C TRP A 97 11.74 8.06 -14.11
N PRO A 98 12.54 8.59 -15.06
CA PRO A 98 13.28 7.75 -16.00
C PRO A 98 14.22 6.75 -15.34
N ALA A 99 14.81 7.12 -14.20
CA ALA A 99 15.73 6.26 -13.46
C ALA A 99 15.01 5.19 -12.63
N VAL A 100 13.85 5.53 -12.05
CA VAL A 100 13.14 4.65 -11.10
C VAL A 100 12.00 3.85 -11.72
N LYS A 101 11.55 4.22 -12.92
CA LYS A 101 10.48 3.52 -13.67
C LYS A 101 10.68 1.99 -13.75
N PRO A 102 11.89 1.44 -14.01
CA PRO A 102 12.07 -0.02 -14.06
C PRO A 102 11.73 -0.73 -12.74
N VAL A 103 11.90 -0.05 -11.59
CA VAL A 103 11.54 -0.61 -10.28
C VAL A 103 10.02 -0.74 -10.16
N TYR A 104 9.28 0.26 -10.65
CA TYR A 104 7.81 0.21 -10.69
C TYR A 104 7.29 -0.78 -11.72
N GLU A 105 7.92 -0.93 -12.89
CA GLU A 105 7.57 -1.96 -13.87
C GLU A 105 7.69 -3.35 -13.25
N LYS A 106 8.80 -3.62 -12.55
CA LYS A 106 8.98 -4.86 -11.79
C LYS A 106 7.90 -5.06 -10.72
N MET A 107 7.50 -4.01 -9.98
CA MET A 107 6.41 -4.11 -9.00
C MET A 107 5.06 -4.41 -9.68
N ALA A 108 4.77 -3.77 -10.81
CA ALA A 108 3.56 -4.01 -11.57
C ALA A 108 3.51 -5.44 -12.14
N ASP A 109 4.64 -5.99 -12.60
CA ASP A 109 4.75 -7.39 -13.03
C ASP A 109 4.53 -8.38 -11.87
N ILE A 110 5.03 -8.05 -10.66
CA ILE A 110 4.73 -8.83 -9.46
C ILE A 110 3.23 -8.83 -9.19
N VAL A 111 2.59 -7.67 -9.20
CA VAL A 111 1.15 -7.53 -8.99
C VAL A 111 0.38 -8.34 -10.03
N ALA A 112 0.78 -8.29 -11.30
CA ALA A 112 0.14 -9.03 -12.39
C ALA A 112 0.06 -10.53 -12.10
N ARG A 113 1.14 -11.13 -11.58
CA ARG A 113 1.17 -12.55 -11.18
C ARG A 113 0.21 -12.87 -10.03
N HIS A 114 0.01 -11.95 -9.09
CA HIS A 114 -0.85 -12.17 -7.93
C HIS A 114 -2.35 -12.03 -8.27
N ILE A 115 -2.68 -11.14 -9.21
CA ILE A 115 -4.06 -10.88 -9.60
C ILE A 115 -4.55 -11.76 -10.76
N GLU A 116 -3.65 -12.51 -11.41
CA GLU A 116 -3.99 -13.40 -12.52
C GLU A 116 -5.07 -14.42 -12.10
N GLY A 117 -6.12 -14.54 -12.91
CA GLY A 117 -7.24 -15.45 -12.66
C GLY A 117 -8.15 -15.07 -11.49
N GLN A 118 -7.87 -13.99 -10.75
CA GLN A 118 -8.70 -13.55 -9.62
C GLN A 118 -10.02 -12.87 -10.05
N GLY A 119 -10.12 -12.47 -11.32
CA GLY A 119 -11.33 -11.85 -11.89
C GLY A 119 -11.75 -10.58 -11.16
N ILE A 120 -10.80 -9.73 -10.78
CA ILE A 120 -11.07 -8.41 -10.20
C ILE A 120 -11.44 -7.40 -11.29
N THR A 121 -12.21 -6.37 -10.94
CA THR A 121 -12.60 -5.26 -11.83
C THR A 121 -11.87 -3.97 -11.50
N ASP A 122 -11.49 -3.81 -10.24
CA ASP A 122 -10.90 -2.60 -9.69
C ASP A 122 -9.54 -2.90 -9.07
N LEU A 123 -8.60 -1.98 -9.21
CA LEU A 123 -7.27 -2.07 -8.60
C LEU A 123 -6.95 -0.77 -7.85
N TRP A 124 -6.92 -0.84 -6.53
CA TRP A 124 -6.65 0.30 -5.65
C TRP A 124 -5.18 0.34 -5.25
N LEU A 125 -4.54 1.48 -5.48
CA LEU A 125 -3.14 1.70 -5.13
C LEU A 125 -3.02 2.48 -3.81
N ALA A 126 -2.28 1.91 -2.87
CA ALA A 126 -2.00 2.42 -1.54
C ALA A 126 -0.50 2.61 -1.32
N GLY A 127 -0.16 3.31 -0.24
CA GLY A 127 1.22 3.43 0.21
C GLY A 127 1.93 4.65 -0.37
N GLY A 128 2.96 5.10 0.36
CA GLY A 128 3.71 6.31 0.02
C GLY A 128 4.47 6.21 -1.30
N SER A 129 4.92 5.02 -1.67
CA SER A 129 5.67 4.83 -2.92
C SER A 129 4.76 5.00 -4.15
N CYS A 130 3.44 4.86 -4.01
CA CYS A 130 2.50 5.12 -5.11
C CYS A 130 2.33 6.61 -5.43
N MET A 131 2.80 7.52 -4.58
CA MET A 131 2.70 8.97 -4.79
C MET A 131 3.69 9.51 -5.83
N GLN A 132 4.61 8.68 -6.33
CA GLN A 132 5.55 9.05 -7.39
C GLN A 132 4.80 9.39 -8.69
N PRO A 133 5.03 10.57 -9.27
CA PRO A 133 4.51 10.92 -10.59
C PRO A 133 4.88 9.86 -11.64
N GLY A 134 3.90 9.47 -12.46
CA GLY A 134 4.02 8.42 -13.48
C GLY A 134 3.48 7.05 -13.07
N VAL A 135 3.32 6.76 -11.77
CA VAL A 135 2.83 5.46 -11.27
C VAL A 135 1.42 5.16 -11.77
N ALA A 136 0.48 6.10 -11.66
CA ALA A 136 -0.89 5.90 -12.14
C ALA A 136 -0.91 5.51 -13.64
N ALA A 137 -0.18 6.26 -14.47
CA ALA A 137 -0.10 5.98 -15.90
C ALA A 137 0.54 4.62 -16.20
N LEU A 138 1.57 4.23 -15.44
CA LEU A 138 2.22 2.93 -15.57
C LEU A 138 1.24 1.80 -15.24
N PHE A 139 0.51 1.88 -14.12
CA PHE A 139 -0.45 0.85 -13.73
C PHE A 139 -1.67 0.80 -14.66
N CYS A 140 -2.21 1.94 -15.10
CA CYS A 140 -3.28 1.97 -16.11
C CYS A 140 -2.84 1.30 -17.42
N LYS A 141 -1.59 1.50 -17.83
CA LYS A 141 -1.02 0.85 -19.02
C LYS A 141 -0.84 -0.66 -18.83
N GLN A 142 -0.36 -1.09 -17.66
CA GLN A 142 -0.15 -2.50 -17.35
C GLN A 142 -1.47 -3.28 -17.23
N PHE A 143 -2.51 -2.64 -16.70
CA PHE A 143 -3.79 -3.27 -16.40
C PHE A 143 -4.95 -2.61 -17.16
N PRO A 144 -4.97 -2.67 -18.51
CA PRO A 144 -5.95 -1.94 -19.32
C PRO A 144 -7.40 -2.42 -19.16
N ALA A 145 -7.60 -3.63 -18.62
CA ALA A 145 -8.92 -4.20 -18.35
C ALA A 145 -9.46 -3.84 -16.95
N LEU A 146 -8.65 -3.20 -16.10
CA LEU A 146 -9.02 -2.85 -14.72
C LEU A 146 -9.27 -1.35 -14.59
N GLN A 147 -10.19 -0.97 -13.70
CA GLN A 147 -10.27 0.41 -13.22
C GLN A 147 -9.19 0.61 -12.16
N VAL A 148 -8.14 1.36 -12.50
CA VAL A 148 -7.05 1.65 -11.57
C VAL A 148 -7.36 2.93 -10.80
N HIS A 149 -7.38 2.83 -9.48
CA HIS A 149 -7.67 3.93 -8.56
C HIS A 149 -6.41 4.29 -7.78
N LEU A 150 -5.93 5.54 -7.91
CA LEU A 150 -4.86 6.09 -7.09
C LEU A 150 -5.37 7.33 -6.35
N PRO A 151 -5.74 7.21 -5.06
CA PRO A 151 -6.10 8.36 -4.24
C PRO A 151 -4.95 9.38 -4.15
N GLN A 152 -5.29 10.68 -4.13
CA GLN A 152 -4.31 11.77 -4.09
C GLN A 152 -3.32 11.67 -2.91
N HIS A 153 -3.78 11.11 -1.79
CA HIS A 153 -2.97 10.93 -0.58
C HIS A 153 -2.88 9.45 -0.19
N SER A 154 -2.43 8.59 -1.12
CA SER A 154 -2.33 7.14 -0.93
C SER A 154 -1.53 6.71 0.31
N LEU A 155 -0.56 7.52 0.78
CA LEU A 155 0.20 7.29 2.02
C LEU A 155 -0.70 7.17 3.26
N PHE A 156 -1.82 7.89 3.30
CA PHE A 156 -2.69 7.94 4.48
C PHE A 156 -3.84 6.94 4.42
N MET A 157 -3.99 6.18 3.33
CA MET A 157 -5.13 5.27 3.17
C MET A 157 -5.17 4.19 4.25
N THR A 158 -4.06 3.47 4.46
CA THR A 158 -3.97 2.42 5.48
C THR A 158 -4.10 2.97 6.91
N PRO A 159 -3.37 4.04 7.31
CA PRO A 159 -3.59 4.66 8.62
C PRO A 159 -5.02 5.15 8.86
N LEU A 160 -5.66 5.76 7.85
CA LEU A 160 -7.05 6.23 7.95
C LEU A 160 -8.02 5.06 8.11
N ALA A 161 -7.80 3.96 7.38
CA ALA A 161 -8.61 2.77 7.47
C ALA A 161 -8.55 2.12 8.86
N ILE A 162 -7.34 2.00 9.45
CA ILE A 162 -7.15 1.52 10.81
C ILE A 162 -7.85 2.43 11.83
N ALA A 163 -7.74 3.76 11.68
CA ALA A 163 -8.41 4.69 12.58
C ALA A 163 -9.94 4.60 12.47
N SER A 164 -10.47 4.43 11.25
CA SER A 164 -11.90 4.31 10.99
C SER A 164 -12.49 3.03 11.60
N SER A 165 -11.78 1.91 11.52
CA SER A 165 -12.26 0.63 12.09
C SER A 165 -12.41 0.69 13.62
N GLY A 166 -11.59 1.51 14.29
CA GLY A 166 -11.71 1.79 15.72
C GLY A 166 -12.96 2.57 16.09
N ARG A 167 -13.39 3.50 15.22
CA ARG A 167 -14.53 4.38 15.49
C ARG A 167 -15.86 3.63 15.50
N GLU A 168 -16.10 2.77 14.50
CA GLU A 168 -17.36 2.00 14.40
C GLU A 168 -17.61 1.12 15.63
N LYS A 169 -16.52 0.60 16.24
CA LYS A 169 -16.61 -0.22 17.46
C LYS A 169 -16.73 0.61 18.73
N ALA A 170 -16.04 1.75 18.82
CA ALA A 170 -16.17 2.66 19.95
C ALA A 170 -17.58 3.25 20.03
N GLU A 171 -18.17 3.65 18.89
CA GLU A 171 -19.57 4.13 18.85
C GLU A 171 -20.57 3.05 19.28
N GLY A 172 -20.29 1.75 19.04
CA GLY A 172 -21.08 0.64 19.59
C GLY A 172 -20.90 0.38 21.09
N LEU A 173 -19.76 0.76 21.67
CA LEU A 173 -19.45 0.62 23.11
C LEU A 173 -20.04 1.76 23.95
N TYR A 174 -20.13 2.97 23.39
CA TYR A 174 -20.69 4.16 24.05
C TYR A 174 -22.15 4.46 23.68
N ALA A 175 -22.79 3.66 22.82
CA ALA A 175 -24.23 3.72 22.52
C ALA A 175 -25.11 3.03 23.60
N LYS A 176 -24.68 3.04 24.87
CA LYS A 176 -25.48 2.59 26.02
C LYS A 176 -25.81 3.75 26.95
#